data_AF-A0A1F9V2N2-F1
#
_entry.id   AF-A0A1F9V2N2-F1
#
_cell.length_a   1.000
_cell.length_b   1.000
_cell.length_c   1.000
_cell.angle_alpha   90.00
_cell.angle_beta   90.00
_cell.angle_gamma   90.00
#
_symmetry.space_group_name_H-M   'P 1'
#
loop_
_entity.id
_entity.type
_entity.pdbx_description
1 polymer ?
#
loop_
_entity_poly.entity_id
_entity_poly.type
_entity_poly.pdbx_seq_one_letter_code
_entity_poly.pdbx_strand_id
1 'polypeptide(L)'
;MDWQAFWMTFTAIFLAELGDKTQIGVLSFSAASRSPWTIFAAASLALLLATAVGVLAGTLLARFIQPKAMKVISGCLFIGVGLWVLLRGD
;
A
#
# COMPACT_ATOMS: atom_id res chain seq x y z
N MET A 1 -1.66 17.63 -16.41
CA MET A 1 -1.60 16.27 -15.85
C MET A 1 -0.17 15.80 -16.01
N ASP A 2 0.55 15.55 -14.91
CA ASP A 2 1.91 15.01 -14.98
C ASP A 2 1.81 13.50 -15.25
N TRP A 3 1.85 13.14 -16.54
CA TRP A 3 1.70 11.76 -16.99
C TRP A 3 2.88 10.88 -16.56
N GLN A 4 4.05 11.48 -16.35
CA GLN A 4 5.23 10.78 -15.85
C GLN A 4 5.02 10.37 -14.39
N ALA A 5 4.55 11.30 -13.56
CA ALA A 5 4.22 11.01 -12.16
C ALA A 5 3.16 9.90 -12.03
N PHE A 6 2.15 9.90 -12.91
CA PHE A 6 1.14 8.84 -12.96
C PHE A 6 1.74 7.45 -13.21
N TRP A 7 2.49 7.27 -14.30
CA TRP A 7 3.05 5.95 -14.64
C TRP A 7 4.12 5.47 -13.68
N MET A 8 4.94 6.37 -13.15
CA MET A 8 5.93 6.03 -12.12
C MET A 8 5.25 5.51 -10.86
N THR A 9 4.22 6.22 -10.38
CA THR A 9 3.49 5.84 -9.17
C THR A 9 2.69 4.56 -9.38
N PHE A 10 1.99 4.45 -10.51
CA PHE A 10 1.23 3.24 -10.89
C PHE A 10 2.13 2.01 -10.91
N THR A 11 3.23 2.06 -11.67
CA THR A 11 4.13 0.91 -11.81
C THR A 11 4.79 0.55 -10.48
N ALA A 12 5.22 1.54 -9.70
CA ALA A 12 5.84 1.31 -8.40
C ALA A 12 4.88 0.62 -7.42
N ILE A 13 3.66 1.14 -7.27
CA ILE A 13 2.66 0.56 -6.35
C ILE A 13 2.18 -0.79 -6.88
N PHE A 14 1.90 -0.90 -8.18
CA PHE A 14 1.47 -2.16 -8.78
C PHE A 14 2.49 -3.28 -8.52
N LEU A 15 3.77 -3.05 -8.80
CA LEU A 15 4.82 -4.03 -8.53
C LEU A 15 5.00 -4.31 -7.03
N ALA A 16 4.87 -3.30 -6.17
CA ALA A 16 5.00 -3.47 -4.72
C ALA A 16 3.87 -4.30 -4.11
N GLU A 17 2.65 -4.19 -4.63
CA GLU A 17 1.46 -4.88 -4.13
C GLU A 17 1.25 -6.26 -4.78
N LEU A 18 1.96 -6.57 -5.87
CA LEU A 18 1.85 -7.88 -6.55
C LEU A 18 2.30 -9.02 -5.64
N GLY A 19 1.41 -9.98 -5.40
CA GLY A 19 1.70 -11.16 -4.59
C GLY A 19 1.62 -10.93 -3.08
N ASP A 20 1.07 -9.81 -2.63
CA ASP A 20 0.87 -9.58 -1.20
C ASP A 20 -0.19 -10.54 -0.59
N LYS A 21 -0.13 -10.71 0.73
CA LYS A 21 -1.08 -11.49 1.54
C LYS A 21 -2.54 -11.07 1.29
N THR A 22 -2.79 -9.79 1.04
CA THR A 22 -4.13 -9.30 0.68
C THR A 22 -4.65 -9.96 -0.60
N GLN A 23 -3.81 -10.17 -1.62
CA GLN A 23 -4.19 -10.84 -2.87
C GLN A 23 -4.52 -12.32 -2.65
N ILE A 24 -3.74 -13.02 -1.82
CA ILE A 24 -4.03 -14.42 -1.44
C ILE A 24 -5.40 -14.52 -0.73
N GLY A 25 -5.70 -13.55 0.14
CA GLY A 25 -7.02 -13.44 0.77
C GLY A 25 -8.15 -13.24 -0.25
N VAL A 26 -7.98 -12.32 -1.19
CA VAL A 26 -8.95 -12.06 -2.27
C VAL A 26 -9.19 -13.30 -3.14
N LEU A 27 -8.12 -14.02 -3.51
CA LEU A 27 -8.21 -15.27 -4.26
C LEU A 27 -8.98 -16.33 -3.48
N SER A 28 -8.72 -16.46 -2.18
CA SER A 28 -9.41 -17.40 -1.29
C SER A 28 -10.90 -17.11 -1.18
N PHE A 29 -11.28 -15.84 -0.98
CA PHE A 29 -12.68 -15.43 -0.96
C PHE A 29 -13.36 -15.63 -2.31
N SER A 30 -12.67 -15.33 -3.40
CA SER A 30 -13.19 -15.50 -4.76
C SER A 30 -13.46 -16.97 -5.07
N ALA A 31 -12.56 -17.87 -4.67
CA ALA A 31 -12.74 -19.32 -4.83
C ALA A 31 -13.89 -19.89 -3.97
N ALA A 32 -14.16 -19.30 -2.80
CA ALA A 32 -15.23 -19.74 -1.91
C ALA A 32 -16.62 -19.15 -2.23
N SER A 33 -16.70 -18.12 -3.08
CA SER A 33 -17.93 -17.37 -3.35
C SER A 33 -18.46 -17.60 -4.77
N ARG A 34 -19.78 -17.50 -4.94
CA ARG A 34 -20.42 -17.50 -6.27
C ARG A 34 -20.42 -16.13 -6.95
N SER A 35 -19.94 -15.07 -6.28
CA SER A 35 -19.89 -13.70 -6.84
C SER A 35 -18.47 -13.12 -6.87
N PRO A 36 -17.63 -13.52 -7.85
CA PRO A 36 -16.26 -13.04 -7.95
C PRO A 36 -16.18 -11.52 -8.23
N TRP A 37 -17.15 -10.97 -8.97
CA TRP A 37 -17.20 -9.54 -9.28
C TRP A 37 -17.47 -8.67 -8.06
N THR A 38 -18.30 -9.13 -7.11
CA THR A 38 -18.52 -8.41 -5.85
C THR A 38 -17.24 -8.36 -5.02
N ILE A 39 -16.49 -9.46 -4.97
CA ILE A 39 -15.22 -9.53 -4.24
C ILE A 39 -14.18 -8.63 -4.88
N PHE A 40 -14.08 -8.66 -6.21
CA PHE A 40 -13.21 -7.76 -6.96
C PHE A 40 -13.53 -6.28 -6.66
N ALA A 41 -14.80 -5.89 -6.71
CA ALA A 41 -15.23 -4.53 -6.41
C ALA A 41 -14.92 -4.13 -4.96
N ALA A 42 -15.19 -5.03 -3.99
CA ALA A 42 -14.90 -4.78 -2.58
C ALA A 42 -13.40 -4.62 -2.31
N ALA A 43 -12.56 -5.51 -2.86
CA ALA A 43 -11.11 -5.44 -2.71
C ALA A 43 -10.53 -4.18 -3.38
N SER A 44 -11.01 -3.84 -4.57
CA SER A 44 -10.60 -2.63 -5.29
C SER A 44 -10.96 -1.37 -4.51
N LEU A 45 -12.18 -1.31 -3.96
CA LEU A 45 -12.63 -0.18 -3.16
C LEU A 45 -11.84 -0.05 -1.85
N ALA A 46 -11.52 -1.18 -1.20
CA ALA A 46 -10.66 -1.19 -0.01
C ALA A 46 -9.27 -0.62 -0.33
N LEU A 47 -8.63 -1.05 -1.43
CA LEU A 47 -7.32 -0.54 -1.85
C LEU A 47 -7.37 0.96 -2.20
N LEU A 48 -8.40 1.40 -2.91
CA LEU A 48 -8.62 2.82 -3.23
C LEU A 48 -8.75 3.67 -1.96
N LEU A 49 -9.55 3.23 -0.99
CA LEU A 49 -9.74 3.94 0.26
C LEU A 49 -8.45 3.97 1.10
N ALA A 50 -7.76 2.84 1.23
CA ALA A 50 -6.48 2.77 1.93
C ALA A 50 -5.45 3.73 1.32
N THR A 51 -5.35 3.75 -0.01
CA THR A 51 -4.46 4.65 -0.75
C THR A 51 -4.87 6.11 -0.55
N ALA A 52 -6.16 6.43 -0.62
CA ALA A 52 -6.67 7.78 -0.40
C ALA A 52 -6.33 8.29 1.01
N VAL A 53 -6.54 7.47 2.04
CA VAL A 53 -6.16 7.79 3.43
C VAL A 53 -4.65 8.00 3.53
N GLY A 54 -3.84 7.15 2.91
CA GLY A 54 -2.37 7.28 2.89
C GLY A 54 -1.91 8.60 2.25
N VAL A 55 -2.49 8.98 1.11
CA VAL A 55 -2.17 10.25 0.43
C VAL A 55 -2.60 11.45 1.29
N LEU A 56 -3.79 11.42 1.89
CA LEU A 56 -4.26 12.49 2.78
C LEU A 56 -3.36 12.65 4.01
N ALA A 57 -3.02 11.55 4.67
CA ALA A 57 -2.12 11.57 5.82
C ALA A 57 -0.71 12.07 5.43
N GLY A 58 -0.16 11.57 4.32
CA GLY A 58 1.16 11.96 3.83
C GLY A 58 1.22 13.45 3.44
N THR A 59 0.18 13.95 2.78
CA THR A 59 0.09 15.38 2.41
C THR A 59 -0.09 16.28 3.63
N LEU A 60 -0.83 15.84 4.65
CA LEU A 60 -0.96 16.58 5.91
C LEU A 60 0.38 16.62 6.66
N LEU A 61 1.06 15.48 6.79
CA LEU A 61 2.37 15.39 7.43
C LEU A 61 3.43 16.21 6.70
N ALA A 62 3.38 16.28 5.37
CA ALA A 62 4.30 17.08 4.57
C ALA A 62 4.21 18.59 4.84
N ARG A 63 3.13 19.08 5.44
CA ARG A 63 2.99 20.48 5.88
C ARG A 63 3.78 20.79 7.17
N PHE A 64 4.01 19.77 8.00
CA PHE A 64 4.68 19.91 9.29
C PHE A 64 6.14 19.44 9.27
N ILE A 65 6.49 18.54 8.34
CA ILE A 65 7.78 17.87 8.30
C ILE A 65 8.48 18.19 6.98
N GLN A 66 9.73 18.67 7.08
CA GLN A 66 10.57 18.90 5.91
C GLN A 66 10.78 17.60 5.09
N PRO A 67 10.78 17.64 3.75
CA PRO A 67 10.84 16.44 2.90
C PRO A 67 12.04 15.52 3.19
N LYS A 68 13.19 16.10 3.56
CA LYS A 68 14.40 15.34 3.94
C LYS A 68 14.18 14.52 5.20
N ALA A 69 13.57 15.11 6.24
CA ALA A 69 13.27 14.41 7.47
C ALA A 69 12.24 13.31 7.25
N MET A 70 11.20 13.57 6.43
CA MET A 70 10.21 12.55 6.07
C MET A 70 10.87 11.30 5.48
N LYS A 71 11.81 11.49 4.53
CA LYS A 71 12.50 10.36 3.88
C LYS A 71 13.33 9.54 4.86
N VAL A 72 14.06 10.20 5.75
CA VAL A 72 14.90 9.53 6.77
C VAL A 72 14.03 8.80 7.79
N ILE A 73 12.98 9.45 8.30
CA ILE A 73 12.05 8.85 9.27
C ILE A 73 11.38 7.61 8.68
N SER A 74 10.83 7.70 7.47
CA SER A 74 10.20 6.56 6.80
C SER A 74 11.19 5.41 6.57
N GLY A 75 12.42 5.70 6.17
CA GLY A 75 13.47 4.69 6.00
C GLY A 75 13.84 4.00 7.32
N CYS A 76 14.06 4.77 8.39
CA CYS A 76 14.33 4.22 9.72
C CYS A 76 13.16 3.38 10.25
N LEU A 77 11.91 3.82 10.00
CA LEU A 77 10.72 3.07 10.38
C LEU A 77 10.66 1.73 9.63
N PHE A 78 10.90 1.73 8.32
CA PHE A 78 10.94 0.51 7.51
C PHE A 78 12.01 -0.47 7.97
N ILE A 79 13.22 0.02 8.26
CA ILE A 79 14.31 -0.80 8.80
C ILE A 79 13.92 -1.36 10.18
N GLY A 80 13.34 -0.52 11.05
CA GLY A 80 12.91 -0.93 12.39
C GLY A 80 11.82 -2.01 12.34
N VAL A 81 10.81 -1.85 11.49
CA VAL A 81 9.77 -2.85 11.27
C VAL A 81 10.38 -4.12 10.66
N GLY A 82 11.26 -4.00 9.68
CA GLY A 82 11.94 -5.14 9.06
C GLY A 82 12.76 -5.94 10.06
N LEU A 83 13.55 -5.27 10.91
CA LEU A 83 14.30 -5.90 12.00
C LEU A 83 13.36 -6.56 13.01
N TRP A 84 12.26 -5.89 13.36
CA TRP A 84 11.29 -6.45 14.29
C TRP A 84 10.63 -7.72 13.76
N VAL A 85 10.22 -7.74 12.49
CA VAL A 85 9.69 -8.94 11.82
C VAL A 85 10.75 -10.06 11.79
N LEU A 86 11.99 -9.72 11.44
CA LEU A 86 13.09 -10.68 11.34
C LEU A 86 13.45 -11.30 12.71
N LEU A 87 13.35 -10.53 13.79
CA LEU A 87 13.60 -11.01 15.17
C LEU A 87 12.41 -11.76 15.77
N ARG A 88 11.17 -11.45 15.36
CA ARG A 88 9.96 -12.09 15.88
C ARG A 88 9.74 -13.49 15.31
N GLY A 89 10.28 -13.78 14.11
CA GLY A 89 10.40 -15.14 13.58
C GLY A 89 9.06 -15.80 13.21
N ASP A 90 8.12 -15.02 12.67
CA ASP A 90 6.90 -15.55 12.00
C ASP A 90 7.17 -15.81 10.51
#